data_AF-A0A8B7R818-F1
#
_entry.id   AF-A0A8B7R818-F1
#
_cell.length_a   1.000
_cell.length_b   1.000
_cell.length_c   1.000
_cell.angle_alpha   90.00
_cell.angle_beta   90.00
_cell.angle_gamma   90.00
#
_symmetry.space_group_name_H-M   'P 1'
#
loop_
_entity.id
_entity.type
_entity.pdbx_description
1 polymer ?
#
loop_
_entity_poly.entity_id
_entity_poly.type
_entity_poly.pdbx_seq_one_letter_code
_entity_poly.pdbx_strand_id
1 'polypeptide(L)'
;MMNCFQGTNASALEKDIGPEQFPINEHYFGLVNFGNTCYCNSVLQALYFCRPFRENVLAYKAQQKKKENLLTCLADLFHSIATQKKKVGVIPPKKFISRLRKENDLFDNYMQQDAHEFLNYLLNTIADILQEEKKQEKQNGKLKNGNMNEPAENNKPELTWVHEIFQGTLTNETRCLNCETVSSKDEDFLDLSVDVEQNTSITHCLRMQFELRTNEGIAFSSIFQHCMEIIHEKFLLIRVEWSFSSSGPNRGHYITIVKSHGFWLLFDDDIVEKIDAQAIEEFYGLTSDISKNSESGYILFYQSRE
;
A
#
# COMPACT_ATOMS: atom_id res chain seq x y z
N MET A 1 -50.05 19.74 -2.76
CA MET A 1 -48.71 20.34 -2.97
C MET A 1 -47.79 19.24 -3.47
N MET A 2 -47.44 19.30 -4.75
CA MET A 2 -46.41 18.43 -5.34
C MET A 2 -45.06 18.85 -4.77
N ASN A 3 -44.39 17.95 -4.05
CA ASN A 3 -42.99 18.15 -3.70
C ASN A 3 -42.15 17.80 -4.92
N CYS A 4 -41.47 18.81 -5.47
CA CYS A 4 -40.38 18.66 -6.43
C CYS A 4 -39.29 17.76 -5.84
N PHE A 5 -39.18 16.52 -6.33
CA PHE A 5 -37.94 15.76 -6.23
C PHE A 5 -36.90 16.46 -7.11
N GLN A 6 -35.98 17.19 -6.49
CA GLN A 6 -34.77 17.66 -7.15
C GLN A 6 -33.99 16.43 -7.64
N GLY A 7 -33.97 16.21 -8.94
CA GLY A 7 -33.08 15.24 -9.56
C GLY A 7 -31.64 15.69 -9.35
N THR A 8 -30.97 15.13 -8.34
CA THR A 8 -29.52 15.18 -8.24
C THR A 8 -28.97 14.35 -9.39
N ASN A 9 -28.24 14.98 -10.31
CA ASN A 9 -27.48 14.31 -11.36
C ASN A 9 -26.39 13.43 -10.71
N ALA A 10 -26.75 12.20 -10.33
CA ALA A 10 -25.83 11.20 -9.81
C ALA A 10 -24.78 10.87 -10.90
N SER A 11 -23.52 10.71 -10.48
CA SER A 11 -22.44 10.27 -11.38
C SER A 11 -22.71 8.87 -11.96
N ALA A 12 -21.99 8.49 -13.02
CA ALA A 12 -22.09 7.14 -13.60
C ALA A 12 -21.79 6.07 -12.53
N LEU A 13 -20.71 6.23 -11.77
CA LEU A 13 -20.36 5.32 -10.70
C LEU A 13 -21.44 5.19 -9.61
N GLU A 14 -22.08 6.30 -9.20
CA GLU A 14 -23.19 6.25 -8.24
C GLU A 14 -24.37 5.45 -8.78
N LYS A 15 -24.63 5.52 -10.09
CA LYS A 15 -25.69 4.74 -10.74
C LYS A 15 -25.33 3.26 -10.83
N ASP A 16 -24.08 2.93 -11.12
CA ASP A 16 -23.61 1.55 -11.29
C ASP A 16 -23.48 0.78 -9.96
N ILE A 17 -23.15 1.49 -8.88
CA ILE A 17 -23.19 0.93 -7.51
C ILE A 17 -24.65 0.82 -7.05
N GLY A 18 -25.45 1.85 -7.32
CA GLY A 18 -26.83 1.92 -6.89
C GLY A 18 -27.00 2.41 -5.44
N PRO A 19 -28.17 2.97 -5.08
CA PRO A 19 -28.38 3.66 -3.81
C PRO A 19 -28.36 2.73 -2.59
N GLU A 20 -28.67 1.44 -2.77
CA GLU A 20 -28.70 0.46 -1.67
C GLU A 20 -27.32 -0.06 -1.27
N GLN A 21 -26.40 -0.16 -2.24
CA GLN A 21 -25.04 -0.69 -2.01
C GLN A 21 -24.02 0.42 -1.70
N PHE A 22 -24.34 1.68 -2.02
CA PHE A 22 -23.42 2.80 -1.81
C PHE A 22 -23.24 3.08 -0.30
N PRO A 23 -22.04 2.91 0.27
CA PRO A 23 -21.84 3.07 1.72
C PRO A 23 -22.06 4.52 2.19
N ILE A 24 -22.69 4.70 3.36
CA ILE A 24 -23.24 6.00 3.81
C ILE A 24 -22.17 7.08 4.08
N ASN A 25 -20.90 6.71 4.26
CA ASN A 25 -19.80 7.65 4.54
C ASN A 25 -18.54 7.38 3.69
N GLU A 26 -18.68 6.73 2.54
CA GLU A 26 -17.56 6.50 1.63
C GLU A 26 -17.55 7.52 0.49
N HIS A 27 -16.35 7.89 0.09
CA HIS A 27 -16.07 8.85 -0.98
C HIS A 27 -15.12 8.21 -1.98
N TYR A 28 -15.51 8.18 -3.25
CA TYR A 28 -14.72 7.57 -4.32
C TYR A 28 -14.19 8.65 -5.27
N PHE A 29 -12.93 9.03 -5.07
CA PHE A 29 -12.31 10.13 -5.81
C PHE A 29 -11.08 9.66 -6.56
N GLY A 30 -11.07 9.89 -7.87
CA GLY A 30 -9.87 9.75 -8.69
C GLY A 30 -8.83 10.82 -8.35
N LEU A 31 -7.57 10.56 -8.69
CA LEU A 31 -6.45 11.46 -8.51
C LEU A 31 -5.90 11.93 -9.86
N VAL A 32 -5.81 13.25 -10.04
CA VAL A 32 -5.29 13.82 -11.29
C VAL A 32 -3.83 13.41 -11.51
N ASN A 33 -3.51 12.92 -12.72
CA ASN A 33 -2.14 12.67 -13.15
C ASN A 33 -1.39 13.97 -13.48
N PHE A 34 -0.20 14.17 -12.92
CA PHE A 34 0.66 15.35 -13.16
C PHE A 34 1.89 15.02 -14.02
N GLY A 35 1.67 14.20 -15.05
CA GLY A 35 2.69 13.71 -15.98
C GLY A 35 3.48 12.56 -15.35
N ASN A 36 3.15 11.35 -15.76
CA ASN A 36 3.76 10.10 -15.28
C ASN A 36 3.73 9.95 -13.75
N THR A 37 2.65 10.40 -13.10
CA THR A 37 2.46 10.24 -11.63
C THR A 37 1.47 9.13 -11.26
N CYS A 38 1.04 8.30 -12.21
CA CYS A 38 0.10 7.21 -11.95
C CYS A 38 0.68 6.15 -10.97
N TYR A 39 2.00 5.94 -10.96
CA TYR A 39 2.68 5.12 -9.93
C TYR A 39 2.41 5.61 -8.50
N CYS A 40 2.30 6.93 -8.34
CA CYS A 40 2.03 7.57 -7.06
C CYS A 40 0.53 7.47 -6.73
N ASN A 41 -0.32 7.79 -7.70
CA ASN A 41 -1.78 7.72 -7.55
C ASN A 41 -2.24 6.32 -7.19
N SER A 42 -1.71 5.28 -7.86
CA SER A 42 -2.08 3.89 -7.64
C SER A 42 -1.75 3.45 -6.20
N VAL A 43 -0.55 3.76 -5.71
CA VAL A 43 -0.13 3.49 -4.32
C VAL A 43 -0.94 4.28 -3.30
N LEU A 44 -1.28 5.55 -3.59
CA LEU A 44 -2.10 6.36 -2.69
C LEU A 44 -3.52 5.81 -2.56
N GLN A 45 -4.14 5.39 -3.67
CA GLN A 45 -5.44 4.71 -3.64
C GLN A 45 -5.33 3.41 -2.85
N ALA A 46 -4.27 2.65 -3.08
CA ALA A 46 -3.99 1.45 -2.31
C ALA A 46 -4.01 1.70 -0.80
N LEU A 47 -3.13 2.59 -0.34
CA LEU A 47 -3.02 2.91 1.07
C LEU A 47 -4.31 3.53 1.66
N TYR A 48 -5.10 4.26 0.85
CA TYR A 48 -6.38 4.81 1.31
C TYR A 48 -7.41 3.72 1.63
N PHE A 49 -7.42 2.62 0.87
CA PHE A 49 -8.34 1.50 1.12
C PHE A 49 -7.82 0.49 2.15
N CYS A 50 -6.54 0.57 2.55
CA CYS A 50 -6.03 -0.07 3.75
C CYS A 50 -6.59 0.64 5.01
N ARG A 51 -7.72 0.14 5.54
CA ARG A 51 -8.47 0.80 6.62
C ARG A 51 -7.61 1.18 7.84
N PRO A 52 -6.76 0.29 8.41
CA PRO A 52 -5.93 0.65 9.57
C PRO A 52 -4.97 1.81 9.26
N PHE A 53 -4.44 1.86 8.05
CA PHE A 53 -3.54 2.94 7.62
C PHE A 53 -4.32 4.25 7.43
N ARG A 54 -5.46 4.21 6.74
CA ARG A 54 -6.35 5.36 6.55
C ARG A 54 -6.75 5.99 7.89
N GLU A 55 -7.16 5.18 8.85
CA GLU A 55 -7.59 5.62 10.17
C GLU A 55 -6.45 6.31 10.94
N ASN A 56 -5.25 5.72 10.95
CA ASN A 56 -4.08 6.32 11.59
C ASN A 56 -3.67 7.65 10.93
N VAL A 57 -3.71 7.73 9.60
CA VAL A 57 -3.40 8.98 8.85
C VAL A 57 -4.44 10.07 9.14
N LEU A 58 -5.73 9.73 9.20
CA LEU A 58 -6.80 10.67 9.56
C LEU A 58 -6.69 11.11 11.03
N ALA A 59 -6.32 10.19 11.94
CA ALA A 59 -6.05 10.52 13.34
C ALA A 59 -4.83 11.45 13.47
N TYR A 60 -3.77 11.23 12.68
CA TYR A 60 -2.61 12.11 12.62
C TYR A 60 -3.01 13.53 12.18
N LYS A 61 -3.93 13.66 11.21
CA LYS A 61 -4.47 14.97 10.79
C LYS A 61 -5.18 15.72 11.92
N ALA A 62 -5.87 15.00 12.81
CA ALA A 62 -6.64 15.58 13.90
C ALA A 62 -5.76 16.17 15.03
N GLN A 63 -4.46 15.83 15.05
CA GLN A 63 -3.51 16.35 16.03
C GLN A 63 -3.14 17.82 15.72
N GLN A 64 -2.72 18.58 16.76
CA GLN A 64 -2.42 20.02 16.64
C GLN A 64 -1.26 20.31 15.66
N LYS A 65 -1.17 21.56 15.16
CA LYS A 65 -0.30 22.01 14.06
C LYS A 65 1.12 21.43 14.11
N LYS A 66 1.35 20.38 13.30
CA LYS A 66 2.67 19.84 13.00
C LYS A 66 3.33 20.63 11.88
N LYS A 67 4.67 20.62 11.86
CA LYS A 67 5.46 21.21 10.77
C LYS A 67 5.18 20.43 9.48
N GLU A 68 5.09 21.15 8.36
CA GLU A 68 4.83 20.53 7.06
C GLU A 68 5.94 19.54 6.66
N ASN A 69 5.53 18.30 6.39
CA ASN A 69 6.30 17.16 5.89
C ASN A 69 5.42 16.29 4.97
N LEU A 70 6.00 15.25 4.36
CA LEU A 70 5.26 14.33 3.47
C LEU A 70 4.03 13.70 4.15
N LEU A 71 4.14 13.28 5.42
CA LEU A 71 3.04 12.70 6.18
C LEU A 71 1.90 13.70 6.41
N THR A 72 2.19 14.97 6.73
CA THR A 72 1.14 16.01 6.84
C THR A 72 0.45 16.27 5.51
N CYS A 73 1.18 16.22 4.39
CA CYS A 73 0.60 16.36 3.05
C CYS A 73 -0.27 15.16 2.67
N LEU A 74 0.13 13.94 3.05
CA LEU A 74 -0.67 12.73 2.90
C LEU A 74 -1.95 12.82 3.74
N ALA A 75 -1.82 13.26 5.00
CA ALA A 75 -2.93 13.44 5.93
C ALA A 75 -3.94 14.49 5.43
N ASP A 76 -3.44 15.60 4.86
CA ASP A 76 -4.28 16.60 4.19
C ASP A 76 -5.01 16.02 2.97
N LEU A 77 -4.35 15.18 2.15
CA LEU A 77 -4.95 14.53 1.00
C LEU A 77 -6.05 13.55 1.42
N PHE A 78 -5.78 12.65 2.37
CA PHE A 78 -6.74 11.66 2.86
C PHE A 78 -7.95 12.33 3.51
N HIS A 79 -7.70 13.37 4.30
CA HIS A 79 -8.76 14.18 4.89
C HIS A 79 -9.59 14.89 3.81
N SER A 80 -8.93 15.41 2.77
CA SER A 80 -9.62 16.04 1.63
C SER A 80 -10.49 15.08 0.82
N ILE A 81 -10.19 13.77 0.80
CA ILE A 81 -11.05 12.74 0.19
C ILE A 81 -12.21 12.43 1.12
N ALA A 82 -11.92 12.14 2.40
CA ALA A 82 -12.88 11.69 3.40
C ALA A 82 -13.94 12.73 3.80
N THR A 83 -13.72 14.02 3.49
CA THR A 83 -14.61 15.12 3.87
C THR A 83 -15.31 15.78 2.68
N GLN A 84 -15.25 15.15 1.50
CA GLN A 84 -15.91 15.68 0.33
C GLN A 84 -17.43 15.76 0.50
N LYS A 85 -18.04 16.80 -0.06
CA LYS A 85 -19.51 16.92 -0.08
C LYS A 85 -20.14 15.98 -1.09
N LYS A 86 -19.43 15.69 -2.19
CA LYS A 86 -19.87 14.75 -3.22
C LYS A 86 -19.39 13.35 -2.86
N LYS A 87 -20.16 12.36 -3.28
CA LYS A 87 -19.81 10.93 -3.14
C LYS A 87 -18.72 10.50 -4.12
N VAL A 88 -18.73 11.05 -5.33
CA VAL A 88 -17.80 10.72 -6.41
C VAL A 88 -17.22 11.98 -7.03
N GLY A 89 -15.95 11.93 -7.42
CA GLY A 89 -15.31 13.04 -8.13
C GLY A 89 -13.82 12.83 -8.38
N VAL A 90 -13.08 13.94 -8.51
CA VAL A 90 -11.65 13.94 -8.80
C VAL A 90 -10.96 14.95 -7.89
N ILE A 91 -9.80 14.60 -7.33
CA ILE A 91 -8.96 15.47 -6.50
C ILE A 91 -7.57 15.61 -7.13
N PRO A 92 -7.03 16.83 -7.23
CA PRO A 92 -5.65 17.04 -7.65
C PRO A 92 -4.67 16.93 -6.45
N PRO A 93 -3.80 15.90 -6.36
CA PRO A 93 -2.82 15.75 -5.25
C PRO A 93 -1.62 16.71 -5.35
N LYS A 94 -1.81 17.97 -5.80
CA LYS A 94 -0.72 18.93 -6.11
C LYS A 94 0.25 19.14 -4.95
N LYS A 95 -0.27 19.33 -3.73
CA LYS A 95 0.57 19.57 -2.54
C LYS A 95 1.43 18.36 -2.21
N PHE A 96 0.85 17.16 -2.27
CA PHE A 96 1.57 15.92 -2.01
C PHE A 96 2.67 15.68 -3.06
N ILE A 97 2.34 15.78 -4.36
CA ILE A 97 3.32 15.62 -5.43
C ILE A 97 4.43 16.65 -5.35
N SER A 98 4.10 17.92 -5.11
CA SER A 98 5.11 18.96 -4.93
C SER A 98 6.02 18.70 -3.73
N ARG A 99 5.50 18.08 -2.67
CA ARG A 99 6.30 17.74 -1.50
C ARG A 99 7.18 16.52 -1.75
N LEU A 100 6.64 15.48 -2.37
CA LEU A 100 7.37 14.27 -2.78
C LEU A 100 8.59 14.62 -3.63
N ARG A 101 8.39 15.41 -4.70
CA ARG A 101 9.47 15.88 -5.59
C ARG A 101 10.53 16.68 -4.84
N LYS A 102 10.13 17.48 -3.85
CA LYS A 102 11.07 18.27 -3.06
C LYS A 102 11.88 17.45 -2.05
N GLU A 103 11.32 16.35 -1.54
CA GLU A 103 11.97 15.54 -0.51
C GLU A 103 12.85 14.42 -1.08
N ASN A 104 12.64 14.01 -2.33
CA ASN A 104 13.43 12.95 -2.94
C ASN A 104 13.66 13.22 -4.44
N ASP A 105 14.92 13.49 -4.79
CA ASP A 105 15.39 13.79 -6.15
C ASP A 105 15.08 12.68 -7.15
N LEU A 106 14.97 11.42 -6.69
CA LEU A 106 14.58 10.29 -7.53
C LEU A 106 13.21 10.52 -8.19
N PHE A 107 12.29 11.12 -7.43
CA PHE A 107 10.93 11.42 -7.90
C PHE A 107 10.81 12.84 -8.50
N ASP A 108 11.85 13.67 -8.44
CA ASP A 108 11.87 15.04 -9.00
C ASP A 108 12.11 15.08 -10.51
N ASN A 109 11.25 14.38 -11.24
CA ASN A 109 11.25 14.42 -12.69
C ASN A 109 9.84 14.07 -13.22
N TYR A 110 9.71 14.07 -14.54
CA TYR A 110 8.48 13.71 -15.24
C TYR A 110 8.57 12.32 -15.88
N MET A 111 9.50 11.47 -15.41
CA MET A 111 9.63 10.09 -15.89
C MET A 111 8.69 9.18 -15.10
N GLN A 112 8.31 8.07 -15.72
CA GLN A 112 7.64 7.00 -15.00
C GLN A 112 8.58 6.42 -13.95
N GLN A 113 8.04 6.11 -12.78
CA GLN A 113 8.78 5.56 -11.65
C GLN A 113 8.20 4.22 -11.23
N ASP A 114 8.97 3.46 -10.47
CA ASP A 114 8.52 2.20 -9.91
C ASP A 114 7.55 2.45 -8.72
N ALA A 115 6.35 1.87 -8.78
CA ALA A 115 5.36 2.00 -7.72
C ALA A 115 5.79 1.32 -6.41
N HIS A 116 6.57 0.24 -6.48
CA HIS A 116 7.11 -0.46 -5.31
C HIS A 116 8.17 0.39 -4.63
N GLU A 117 9.06 1.02 -5.41
CA GLU A 117 10.06 1.94 -4.89
C GLU A 117 9.39 3.15 -4.20
N PHE A 118 8.32 3.69 -4.79
CA PHE A 118 7.54 4.75 -4.17
C PHE A 118 6.85 4.29 -2.87
N LEU A 119 6.24 3.11 -2.84
CA LEU A 119 5.60 2.55 -1.65
C LEU A 119 6.61 2.40 -0.51
N ASN A 120 7.75 1.76 -0.79
CA ASN A 120 8.80 1.53 0.20
C ASN A 120 9.35 2.86 0.74
N TYR A 121 9.64 3.83 -0.15
CA TYR A 121 10.05 5.17 0.25
C TYR A 121 9.01 5.86 1.15
N LEU A 122 7.74 5.81 0.76
CA LEU A 122 6.66 6.48 1.51
C LEU A 122 6.51 5.90 2.91
N LEU A 123 6.46 4.56 3.06
CA LEU A 123 6.29 3.91 4.36
C LEU A 123 7.47 4.18 5.29
N ASN A 124 8.70 4.06 4.79
CA ASN A 124 9.91 4.35 5.58
C ASN A 124 9.97 5.82 5.99
N THR A 125 9.65 6.76 5.07
CA THR A 125 9.62 8.19 5.38
C THR A 125 8.60 8.51 6.48
N ILE A 126 7.41 7.90 6.43
CA ILE A 126 6.39 8.06 7.47
C ILE A 126 6.87 7.48 8.80
N ALA A 127 7.48 6.29 8.78
CA ALA A 127 8.03 5.65 9.97
C ALA A 127 9.10 6.54 10.64
N ASP A 128 10.02 7.10 9.86
CA ASP A 128 11.08 8.00 10.35
C ASP A 128 10.51 9.27 10.96
N ILE A 129 9.52 9.91 10.31
CA ILE A 129 8.83 11.09 10.85
C ILE A 129 8.24 10.78 12.23
N LEU A 130 7.56 9.65 12.37
CA LEU A 130 6.91 9.26 13.63
C LEU A 130 7.93 8.92 14.72
N GLN A 131 9.03 8.25 14.38
CA GLN A 131 10.10 7.96 15.33
C GLN A 131 10.77 9.25 15.83
N GLU A 132 11.02 10.20 14.94
CA GLU A 132 11.60 11.49 15.29
C GLU A 132 10.66 12.32 16.19
N GLU A 133 9.36 12.33 15.91
CA GLU A 133 8.36 12.95 16.78
C GLU A 133 8.36 12.34 18.19
N LYS A 134 8.39 11.00 18.30
CA LYS A 134 8.47 10.30 19.61
C LYS A 134 9.75 10.65 20.38
N LYS A 135 10.90 10.75 19.68
CA LYS A 135 12.18 11.16 20.29
C LYS A 135 12.10 12.57 20.86
N GLN A 136 11.48 13.50 20.12
CA GLN A 136 11.30 14.88 20.55
C GLN A 136 10.35 15.00 21.76
N GLU A 137 9.27 14.22 21.79
CA GLU A 137 8.36 14.16 22.94
C GLU A 137 9.06 13.66 24.21
N LYS A 138 9.88 12.62 24.10
CA LYS A 138 10.69 12.09 25.22
C LYS A 138 11.70 13.10 25.73
N GLN A 139 12.38 13.82 24.84
CA GLN A 139 13.34 14.87 25.21
C GLN A 139 12.65 16.05 25.90
N ASN A 140 11.51 16.52 25.37
CA ASN A 140 10.73 17.61 25.96
C ASN A 140 10.08 17.21 27.30
N GLY A 141 9.73 15.93 27.49
CA GLY A 141 9.22 15.37 28.74
C GLY A 141 10.28 15.26 29.84
N LYS A 142 11.52 14.86 29.50
CA LYS A 142 12.64 14.74 30.45
C LYS A 142 13.07 16.08 31.06
N LEU A 143 12.87 17.20 30.37
CA LEU A 143 13.15 18.55 30.89
C LEU A 143 12.20 18.97 32.04
N LYS A 144 11.07 18.27 32.25
CA LYS A 144 10.12 18.60 33.33
C LYS A 144 10.29 17.80 34.63
N ASN A 145 10.92 16.63 34.59
CA ASN A 145 11.17 15.81 35.77
C ASN A 145 12.67 15.52 35.90
N GLY A 146 13.38 16.37 36.64
CA GLY A 146 14.75 16.13 37.04
C GLY A 146 14.83 14.97 38.03
N ASN A 147 14.92 13.74 37.52
CA ASN A 147 15.47 12.62 38.27
C ASN A 147 16.21 11.70 37.30
N MET A 148 17.54 11.74 37.38
CA MET A 148 18.44 10.83 36.70
C MET A 148 18.44 9.52 37.47
N ASN A 149 17.95 8.44 36.84
CA ASN A 149 18.39 7.05 37.01
C ASN A 149 17.33 6.12 36.38
N GLU A 150 17.34 5.98 35.06
CA GLU A 150 16.79 4.78 34.42
C GLU A 150 17.92 4.11 33.62
N PRO A 151 18.13 2.79 33.79
CA PRO A 151 19.11 2.06 33.00
C PRO A 151 18.76 2.18 31.52
N ALA A 152 19.78 2.24 30.66
CA ALA A 152 19.63 2.15 29.22
C ALA A 152 19.12 0.75 28.82
N GLU A 153 17.84 0.48 29.02
CA GLU A 153 17.19 -0.73 28.54
C GLU A 153 17.04 -0.65 27.02
N ASN A 154 17.76 -1.53 26.34
CA ASN A 154 17.64 -1.94 24.94
C ASN A 154 17.34 -0.83 23.91
N ASN A 155 18.38 -0.42 23.19
CA ASN A 155 18.37 0.46 22.00
C ASN A 155 17.56 -0.09 20.79
N LYS A 156 16.47 -0.84 20.99
CA LYS A 156 15.54 -1.11 19.89
C LYS A 156 14.65 0.13 19.71
N PRO A 157 14.60 0.74 18.52
CA PRO A 157 13.68 1.83 18.25
C PRO A 157 12.25 1.35 18.52
N GLU A 158 11.46 2.19 19.20
CA GLU A 158 10.06 1.90 19.44
C GLU A 158 9.31 1.81 18.11
N LEU A 159 8.46 0.78 18.00
CA LEU A 159 7.59 0.60 16.85
C LEU A 159 6.64 1.78 16.71
N THR A 160 6.34 2.13 15.46
CA THR A 160 5.33 3.14 15.09
C THR A 160 4.11 2.43 14.54
N TRP A 161 2.98 3.12 14.39
CA TRP A 161 1.80 2.51 13.80
C TRP A 161 2.02 2.05 12.34
N VAL A 162 3.04 2.55 11.63
CA VAL A 162 3.45 1.99 10.32
C VAL A 162 3.96 0.56 10.51
N HIS A 163 4.82 0.35 11.50
CA HIS A 163 5.35 -0.96 11.82
C HIS A 163 4.26 -1.89 12.37
N GLU A 164 3.32 -1.39 13.17
CA GLU A 164 2.19 -2.18 13.66
C GLU A 164 1.29 -2.70 12.52
N ILE A 165 1.20 -1.97 11.40
CA ILE A 165 0.35 -2.35 10.26
C ILE A 165 1.10 -3.23 9.25
N PHE A 166 2.35 -2.88 8.93
CA PHE A 166 3.07 -3.47 7.80
C PHE A 166 4.30 -4.31 8.19
N GLN A 167 4.82 -4.17 9.41
CA GLN A 167 6.05 -4.88 9.78
C GLN A 167 5.77 -6.36 10.04
N GLY A 168 6.47 -7.22 9.30
CA GLY A 168 6.68 -8.61 9.65
C GLY A 168 8.14 -8.88 10.00
N THR A 169 8.41 -10.08 10.50
CA THR A 169 9.78 -10.55 10.80
C THR A 169 10.01 -11.87 10.07
N LEU A 170 11.10 -11.94 9.31
CA LEU A 170 11.59 -13.13 8.62
C LEU A 170 12.77 -13.72 9.38
N THR A 171 12.66 -15.00 9.76
CA THR A 171 13.76 -15.75 10.38
C THR A 171 14.52 -16.53 9.29
N ASN A 172 15.74 -16.09 8.98
CA ASN A 172 16.64 -16.75 8.05
C ASN A 172 17.53 -17.75 8.78
N GLU A 173 17.31 -19.04 8.54
CA GLU A 173 18.14 -20.13 9.08
C GLU A 173 19.15 -20.62 8.04
N THR A 174 20.42 -20.62 8.41
CA THR A 174 21.51 -21.19 7.61
C THR A 174 22.13 -22.35 8.36
N ARG A 175 22.11 -23.55 7.76
CA ARG A 175 22.76 -24.75 8.28
C ARG A 175 24.05 -25.01 7.51
N CYS A 176 25.17 -25.08 8.23
CA CYS A 176 26.44 -25.50 7.64
C CYS A 176 26.38 -27.00 7.31
N LEU A 177 26.63 -27.38 6.06
CA LEU A 177 26.61 -28.79 5.63
C LEU A 177 27.82 -29.60 6.11
N ASN A 178 28.88 -28.95 6.59
CA ASN A 178 30.10 -29.62 7.06
C ASN A 178 30.10 -29.86 8.58
N CYS A 179 29.63 -28.90 9.37
CA CYS A 179 29.65 -28.99 10.84
C CYS A 179 28.26 -28.98 11.48
N GLU A 180 27.20 -28.97 10.66
CA GLU A 180 25.79 -28.98 11.07
C GLU A 180 25.34 -27.81 11.95
N THR A 181 26.22 -26.84 12.24
CA THR A 181 25.90 -25.62 12.97
C THR A 181 24.80 -24.86 12.24
N VAL A 182 23.74 -24.53 12.97
CA VAL A 182 22.64 -23.70 12.50
C VAL A 182 22.83 -22.29 13.04
N SER A 183 22.84 -21.30 12.17
CA SER A 183 22.75 -19.89 12.53
C SER A 183 21.38 -19.36 12.10
N SER A 184 20.72 -18.61 12.98
CA SER A 184 19.45 -17.96 12.68
C SER A 184 19.61 -16.44 12.79
N LYS A 185 18.98 -15.71 11.88
CA LYS A 185 18.96 -14.25 11.86
C LYS A 185 17.55 -13.77 11.55
N ASP A 186 17.00 -12.96 12.44
CA ASP A 186 15.72 -12.28 12.23
C ASP A 186 15.94 -10.97 11.46
N GLU A 187 15.13 -10.74 10.43
CA GLU A 187 15.10 -9.54 9.61
C GLU A 187 13.67 -9.01 9.52
N ASP A 188 13.48 -7.76 9.93
CA ASP A 188 12.20 -7.08 9.82
C ASP A 188 11.97 -6.59 8.38
N PHE A 189 10.72 -6.65 7.91
CA PHE A 189 10.32 -6.19 6.58
C PHE A 189 8.99 -5.45 6.62
N LEU A 190 8.77 -4.49 5.72
CA LEU A 190 7.47 -3.81 5.53
C LEU A 190 6.70 -4.36 4.31
N ASP A 191 7.40 -5.08 3.44
CA ASP A 191 6.87 -5.73 2.25
C ASP A 191 7.66 -7.01 1.95
N LEU A 192 7.05 -7.93 1.21
CA LEU A 192 7.71 -9.15 0.72
C LEU A 192 7.81 -9.08 -0.79
N SER A 193 9.04 -8.97 -1.29
CA SER A 193 9.35 -9.18 -2.70
C SER A 193 9.39 -10.68 -2.97
N VAL A 194 8.58 -11.12 -3.92
CA VAL A 194 8.38 -12.54 -4.23
C VAL A 194 8.78 -12.81 -5.68
N ASP A 195 9.67 -13.78 -5.88
CA ASP A 195 10.04 -14.24 -7.22
C ASP A 195 8.86 -14.99 -7.86
N VAL A 196 8.48 -14.56 -9.07
CA VAL A 196 7.37 -15.17 -9.81
C VAL A 196 7.88 -16.05 -10.95
N GLU A 197 7.43 -17.30 -10.95
CA GLU A 197 7.61 -18.22 -12.08
C GLU A 197 6.41 -18.18 -13.02
N GLN A 198 6.56 -18.67 -14.25
CA GLN A 198 5.45 -18.69 -15.21
C GLN A 198 4.33 -19.63 -14.74
N ASN A 199 3.07 -19.21 -14.92
CA ASN A 199 1.87 -20.01 -14.67
C ASN A 199 1.77 -20.56 -13.23
N THR A 200 2.25 -19.79 -12.26
CA THR A 200 2.22 -20.15 -10.84
C THR A 200 1.18 -19.33 -10.08
N SER A 201 0.95 -19.70 -8.81
CA SER A 201 0.10 -18.92 -7.91
C SER A 201 0.95 -18.19 -6.87
N ILE A 202 0.48 -17.04 -6.37
CA ILE A 202 1.14 -16.36 -5.24
C ILE A 202 1.26 -17.27 -4.02
N THR A 203 0.27 -18.14 -3.78
CA THR A 203 0.32 -19.15 -2.72
C THR A 203 1.52 -20.08 -2.91
N HIS A 204 1.78 -20.51 -4.15
CA HIS A 204 2.93 -21.32 -4.49
C HIS A 204 4.24 -20.55 -4.38
N CYS A 205 4.34 -19.33 -4.95
CA CYS A 205 5.55 -18.52 -4.87
C CYS A 205 5.96 -18.20 -3.42
N LEU A 206 5.02 -17.79 -2.59
CA LEU A 206 5.28 -17.55 -1.17
C LEU A 206 5.75 -18.83 -0.50
N ARG A 207 5.09 -19.97 -0.77
CA ARG A 207 5.53 -21.26 -0.23
C ARG A 207 6.96 -21.61 -0.68
N MET A 208 7.31 -21.39 -1.95
CA MET A 208 8.67 -21.62 -2.47
C MET A 208 9.72 -20.71 -1.83
N GLN A 209 9.38 -19.45 -1.57
CA GLN A 209 10.29 -18.48 -0.95
C GLN A 209 10.68 -18.88 0.48
N PHE A 210 9.77 -19.51 1.22
CA PHE A 210 10.00 -19.98 2.59
C PHE A 210 10.31 -21.48 2.70
N GLU A 211 10.39 -22.19 1.57
CA GLU A 211 10.91 -23.56 1.53
C GLU A 211 12.45 -23.53 1.57
N LEU A 212 13.03 -24.35 2.45
CA LEU A 212 14.47 -24.47 2.62
C LEU A 212 15.14 -24.84 1.28
N ARG A 213 16.00 -23.97 0.74
CA ARG A 213 16.90 -24.33 -0.37
C ARG A 213 17.99 -25.27 0.15
N THR A 214 17.76 -26.57 0.11
CA THR A 214 18.78 -27.59 0.30
C THR A 214 19.20 -28.14 -1.06
N ASN A 215 20.51 -28.28 -1.30
CA ASN A 215 20.99 -28.96 -2.50
C ASN A 215 20.70 -30.48 -2.48
N GLU A 216 20.24 -31.06 -1.35
CA GLU A 216 19.90 -32.48 -1.20
C GLU A 216 18.75 -32.74 -0.21
N GLY A 217 17.50 -32.40 -0.58
CA GLY A 217 16.31 -32.98 0.06
C GLY A 217 15.56 -32.10 1.08
N ILE A 218 14.24 -32.23 1.04
CA ILE A 218 13.22 -31.32 1.59
C ILE A 218 13.13 -31.42 3.13
N ALA A 219 13.09 -30.27 3.81
CA ALA A 219 12.59 -30.16 5.18
C ALA A 219 11.62 -28.97 5.29
N PHE A 220 10.50 -29.17 5.97
CA PHE A 220 9.47 -28.15 6.19
C PHE A 220 9.77 -27.36 7.47
N SER A 221 9.77 -26.03 7.39
CA SER A 221 9.70 -25.15 8.57
C SER A 221 8.24 -25.01 9.02
N SER A 222 7.94 -25.31 10.30
CA SER A 222 6.57 -25.34 10.82
C SER A 222 5.95 -23.95 11.04
N ILE A 223 6.69 -22.87 10.78
CA ILE A 223 6.25 -21.49 11.06
C ILE A 223 5.29 -20.98 9.97
N PHE A 224 5.39 -21.51 8.74
CA PHE A 224 4.66 -20.97 7.58
C PHE A 224 3.25 -21.56 7.38
N GLN A 225 2.96 -22.74 7.93
CA GLN A 225 1.65 -23.38 7.82
C GLN A 225 0.53 -22.52 8.44
N HIS A 226 0.84 -21.73 9.48
CA HIS A 226 -0.13 -20.89 10.17
C HIS A 226 -0.41 -19.55 9.45
N CYS A 227 0.58 -18.94 8.79
CA CYS A 227 0.38 -17.68 8.06
C CYS A 227 -0.53 -17.83 6.83
N MET A 228 -0.44 -18.95 6.11
CA MET A 228 -1.30 -19.23 4.95
C MET A 228 -2.78 -19.47 5.32
N GLU A 229 -3.05 -19.97 6.52
CA GLU A 229 -4.41 -20.13 7.08
C GLU A 229 -5.04 -18.81 7.54
N ILE A 230 -4.29 -17.69 7.52
CA ILE A 230 -4.78 -16.37 7.98
C ILE A 230 -5.13 -15.43 6.80
N ILE A 231 -4.69 -15.77 5.57
CA ILE A 231 -4.93 -14.95 4.37
C ILE A 231 -6.32 -15.25 3.78
N HIS A 232 -7.36 -14.76 4.44
CA HIS A 232 -8.74 -15.03 4.04
C HIS A 232 -9.51 -13.82 3.48
N GLU A 233 -8.95 -12.59 3.53
CA GLU A 233 -9.53 -11.44 2.84
C GLU A 233 -8.54 -10.75 1.88
N LYS A 234 -8.93 -10.82 0.61
CA LYS A 234 -8.27 -10.39 -0.62
C LYS A 234 -9.16 -9.25 -1.19
N PHE A 235 -8.72 -8.11 -1.72
CA PHE A 235 -7.45 -7.67 -2.30
C PHE A 235 -7.41 -6.14 -2.39
N LEU A 236 -6.20 -5.64 -2.58
CA LEU A 236 -5.91 -4.40 -3.28
C LEU A 236 -4.73 -4.68 -4.25
N LEU A 237 -4.94 -4.42 -5.54
CA LEU A 237 -4.02 -4.74 -6.63
C LEU A 237 -3.53 -3.46 -7.27
N ILE A 238 -2.20 -3.26 -7.32
CA ILE A 238 -1.60 -2.28 -8.22
C ILE A 238 -1.19 -3.03 -9.49
N ARG A 239 -1.64 -2.54 -10.64
CA ARG A 239 -1.41 -3.11 -11.98
C ARG A 239 -0.48 -2.21 -12.76
N VAL A 240 0.32 -2.78 -13.67
CA VAL A 240 1.11 -2.03 -14.66
C VAL A 240 0.65 -2.40 -16.06
N GLU A 241 0.21 -1.42 -16.85
CA GLU A 241 0.03 -1.55 -18.29
C GLU A 241 1.34 -1.28 -19.01
N TRP A 242 1.75 -2.20 -19.87
CA TRP A 242 2.91 -2.05 -20.74
C TRP A 242 2.47 -1.85 -22.18
N SER A 243 3.01 -0.82 -22.86
CA SER A 243 2.90 -0.70 -24.33
C SER A 243 4.19 -1.18 -24.99
N PHE A 244 4.12 -2.31 -25.71
CA PHE A 244 5.28 -2.97 -26.34
C PHE A 244 5.98 -2.17 -27.44
N SER A 245 5.43 -1.03 -27.89
CA SER A 245 6.15 -0.13 -28.83
C SER A 245 7.39 0.51 -28.19
N SER A 246 7.62 0.29 -26.89
CA SER A 246 8.82 0.74 -26.22
C SER A 246 9.14 -0.03 -24.93
N SER A 247 9.97 -1.05 -25.09
CA SER A 247 10.50 -1.92 -24.04
C SER A 247 11.50 -1.20 -23.11
N GLY A 248 11.10 -0.93 -21.87
CA GLY A 248 12.00 -0.57 -20.76
C GLY A 248 11.25 -0.17 -19.49
N PRO A 249 11.75 -0.48 -18.26
CA PRO A 249 11.07 -0.31 -16.94
C PRO A 249 10.40 1.06 -16.72
N ASN A 250 10.84 2.08 -17.45
CA ASN A 250 10.34 3.46 -17.38
C ASN A 250 9.14 3.75 -18.31
N ARG A 251 8.41 2.73 -18.79
CA ARG A 251 7.26 2.90 -19.68
C ARG A 251 6.14 1.95 -19.32
N GLY A 252 5.22 2.43 -18.49
CA GLY A 252 3.97 1.76 -18.21
C GLY A 252 2.96 2.72 -17.59
N HIS A 253 1.75 2.24 -17.32
CA HIS A 253 0.70 3.01 -16.66
C HIS A 253 0.16 2.22 -15.47
N TYR A 254 0.03 2.86 -14.31
CA TYR A 254 -0.41 2.18 -13.10
C TYR A 254 -1.88 2.44 -12.80
N ILE A 255 -2.62 1.39 -12.50
CA ILE A 255 -3.99 1.48 -12.00
C ILE A 255 -4.12 0.67 -10.71
N THR A 256 -5.17 0.95 -9.94
CA THR A 256 -5.41 0.28 -8.66
C THR A 256 -6.82 -0.29 -8.57
N ILE A 257 -6.93 -1.55 -8.15
CA ILE A 257 -8.21 -2.22 -7.92
C ILE A 257 -8.37 -2.46 -6.44
N VAL A 258 -9.47 -1.96 -5.86
CA VAL A 258 -9.74 -2.02 -4.42
C VAL A 258 -11.07 -2.69 -4.14
N LYS A 259 -11.15 -3.39 -3.01
CA LYS A 259 -12.42 -3.89 -2.48
C LYS A 259 -13.04 -2.85 -1.54
N SER A 260 -14.28 -2.45 -1.80
CA SER A 260 -15.06 -1.61 -0.90
C SER A 260 -16.41 -2.25 -0.62
N HIS A 261 -16.68 -2.58 0.66
CA HIS A 261 -18.01 -3.00 1.14
C HIS A 261 -18.70 -4.08 0.28
N GLY A 262 -17.94 -5.06 -0.23
CA GLY A 262 -18.48 -6.20 -0.98
C GLY A 262 -18.45 -6.06 -2.50
N PHE A 263 -18.04 -4.92 -3.05
CA PHE A 263 -17.82 -4.72 -4.48
C PHE A 263 -16.39 -4.22 -4.77
N TRP A 264 -16.04 -4.19 -6.06
CA TRP A 264 -14.73 -3.82 -6.53
C TRP A 264 -14.76 -2.51 -7.30
N LEU A 265 -13.74 -1.70 -7.09
CA LEU A 265 -13.53 -0.44 -7.78
C LEU A 265 -12.16 -0.45 -8.46
N LEU A 266 -12.12 0.01 -9.70
CA LEU A 266 -10.91 0.29 -10.46
C LEU A 266 -10.69 1.81 -10.44
N PHE A 267 -9.49 2.20 -10.03
CA PHE A 267 -8.99 3.57 -10.01
C PHE A 267 -7.90 3.69 -11.07
N ASP A 268 -8.20 4.44 -12.11
CA ASP A 268 -7.27 4.82 -13.17
C ASP A 268 -7.16 6.35 -13.18
N ASP A 269 -6.19 6.86 -12.41
CA ASP A 269 -6.02 8.29 -12.18
C ASP A 269 -7.34 8.99 -11.81
N ASP A 270 -7.88 9.84 -12.69
CA ASP A 270 -9.12 10.58 -12.48
C ASP A 270 -10.40 9.78 -12.74
N ILE A 271 -10.28 8.56 -13.27
CA ILE A 271 -11.36 7.64 -13.55
C ILE A 271 -11.56 6.67 -12.39
N VAL A 272 -12.82 6.49 -12.00
CA VAL A 272 -13.23 5.50 -10.98
C VAL A 272 -14.43 4.74 -11.49
N GLU A 273 -14.28 3.42 -11.59
CA GLU A 273 -15.30 2.53 -12.16
C GLU A 273 -15.55 1.33 -11.26
N LYS A 274 -16.79 0.83 -11.27
CA LYS A 274 -17.13 -0.44 -10.61
C LYS A 274 -16.79 -1.57 -11.57
N ILE A 275 -16.10 -2.59 -11.06
CA ILE A 275 -15.78 -3.79 -11.85
C ILE A 275 -16.36 -5.04 -11.19
N ASP A 276 -16.62 -6.06 -12.00
CA ASP A 276 -17.05 -7.37 -11.50
C ASP A 276 -15.85 -8.15 -10.95
N ALA A 277 -16.09 -8.98 -9.93
CA ALA A 277 -15.04 -9.79 -9.32
C ALA A 277 -14.35 -10.74 -10.32
N GLN A 278 -15.07 -11.19 -11.35
CA GLN A 278 -14.53 -12.05 -12.42
C GLN A 278 -13.53 -11.31 -13.30
N ALA A 279 -13.71 -9.99 -13.52
CA ALA A 279 -12.77 -9.20 -14.30
C ALA A 279 -11.38 -9.13 -13.63
N ILE A 280 -11.28 -9.43 -12.34
CA ILE A 280 -10.00 -9.47 -11.62
C ILE A 280 -9.10 -10.59 -12.12
N GLU A 281 -9.69 -11.69 -12.61
CA GLU A 281 -8.94 -12.84 -13.14
C GLU A 281 -8.16 -12.47 -14.41
N GLU A 282 -8.60 -11.44 -15.14
CA GLU A 282 -7.89 -10.91 -16.31
C GLU A 282 -6.51 -10.35 -15.94
N PHE A 283 -6.29 -9.99 -14.66
CA PHE A 283 -5.02 -9.44 -14.16
C PHE A 283 -4.07 -10.50 -13.62
N TYR A 284 -4.39 -11.79 -13.72
CA TYR A 284 -3.50 -12.89 -13.34
C TYR A 284 -2.38 -13.13 -14.37
N GLY A 285 -2.47 -12.51 -15.54
CA GLY A 285 -1.50 -12.63 -16.63
C GLY A 285 -1.98 -13.52 -17.78
N LEU A 286 -1.21 -13.52 -18.88
CA LEU A 286 -1.57 -14.24 -20.12
C LEU A 286 -1.18 -15.72 -20.05
N THR A 287 -2.10 -16.60 -20.44
CA THR A 287 -1.89 -18.07 -20.48
C THR A 287 -1.25 -18.58 -21.78
N SER A 288 -1.15 -17.77 -22.84
CA SER A 288 -0.75 -18.29 -24.16
C SER A 288 0.02 -17.38 -25.12
N ASP A 289 0.44 -16.17 -24.75
CA ASP A 289 1.36 -15.38 -25.61
C ASP A 289 2.07 -14.30 -24.78
N ILE A 290 3.36 -14.48 -24.49
CA ILE A 290 4.21 -13.51 -23.74
C ILE A 290 4.47 -12.22 -24.56
N SER A 291 3.98 -12.16 -25.81
CA SER A 291 4.30 -11.12 -26.80
C SER A 291 3.23 -10.02 -26.96
N LYS A 292 2.10 -10.09 -26.26
CA LYS A 292 1.06 -9.05 -26.26
C LYS A 292 1.13 -8.21 -24.98
N ASN A 293 0.68 -6.95 -25.05
CA ASN A 293 0.51 -6.09 -23.87
C ASN A 293 -0.19 -6.91 -22.78
N SER A 294 0.53 -7.17 -21.69
CA SER A 294 0.00 -7.95 -20.57
C SER A 294 -0.20 -7.02 -19.40
N GLU A 295 -1.39 -7.11 -18.86
CA GLU A 295 -1.83 -6.40 -17.68
C GLU A 295 -1.63 -7.33 -16.50
N SER A 296 -0.63 -7.04 -15.68
CA SER A 296 -0.26 -7.95 -14.59
C SER A 296 -0.35 -7.26 -13.25
N GLY A 297 -0.82 -8.01 -12.26
CA GLY A 297 -0.68 -7.65 -10.86
C GLY A 297 0.77 -7.45 -10.47
N TYR A 298 1.06 -6.36 -9.77
CA TYR A 298 2.41 -5.96 -9.38
C TYR A 298 2.60 -5.91 -7.87
N ILE A 299 1.76 -5.15 -7.16
CA ILE A 299 1.77 -5.08 -5.69
C ILE A 299 0.43 -5.57 -5.16
N LEU A 300 0.48 -6.46 -4.18
CA LEU A 300 -0.68 -7.10 -3.56
C LEU A 300 -0.74 -6.73 -2.09
N PHE A 301 -1.85 -6.12 -1.67
CA PHE A 301 -2.12 -5.85 -0.26
C PHE A 301 -3.08 -6.89 0.30
N TYR A 302 -2.68 -7.49 1.41
CA TYR A 302 -3.44 -8.49 2.16
C TYR A 302 -3.69 -7.98 3.58
N GLN A 303 -4.92 -8.13 4.07
CA GLN A 303 -5.30 -7.75 5.43
C GLN A 303 -5.77 -9.00 6.19
N SER A 304 -5.29 -9.17 7.43
CA SER A 304 -5.71 -10.26 8.31
C SER A 304 -7.16 -10.07 8.78
N ARG A 305 -7.85 -11.19 9.03
CA ARG A 305 -9.16 -11.22 9.68
C ARG A 305 -8.97 -11.39 11.19
N GLU A 306 -8.67 -10.29 11.88
CA GLU A 306 -8.50 -10.18 13.35
C GLU A 306 -7.40 -11.06 13.99
#